data_AF-A0A382GPS0-F1
#
_entry.id   AF-A0A382GPS0-F1
#
_cell.length_a   1.000
_cell.length_b   1.000
_cell.length_c   1.000
_cell.angle_alpha   90.00
_cell.angle_beta   90.00
_cell.angle_gamma   90.00
#
_symmetry.space_group_name_H-M   'P 1'
#
loop_
_entity.id
_entity.type
_entity.pdbx_description
1 polymer ?
#
loop_
_entity_poly.entity_id
_entity_poly.type
_entity_poly.pdbx_seq_one_letter_code
_entity_poly.pdbx_strand_id
1 'polypeptide(L)'
;MFTIVGCQTKVPIFNKEKAFSHLVAQCDFGPRNPGSDGHIKALGYFLETLTPLADTVFTQSYIEIMPRTQEKVKMNNIIARFNPSAVEQIMISAHWDTRPWGDRGASIMGKNQPI
;
A
#
# COMPACT_ATOMS: atom_id res chain seq x y z
N MET A 1 11.42 -35.94 -11.00
CA MET A 1 10.06 -36.20 -10.49
C MET A 1 9.38 -34.85 -10.37
N PHE A 2 8.65 -34.41 -11.40
CA PHE A 2 7.96 -33.13 -11.40
C PHE A 2 6.62 -33.32 -10.69
N THR A 3 6.52 -32.83 -9.46
CA THR A 3 5.25 -32.77 -8.73
C THR A 3 4.42 -31.64 -9.33
N ILE A 4 3.49 -31.99 -10.20
CA ILE A 4 2.40 -31.10 -10.60
C ILE A 4 1.46 -31.01 -9.40
N VAL A 5 1.55 -29.93 -8.64
CA VAL A 5 0.56 -29.61 -7.60
C VAL A 5 -0.66 -29.05 -8.31
N GLY A 6 -1.58 -29.95 -8.66
CA GLY A 6 -2.86 -29.61 -9.28
C GLY A 6 -3.83 -28.99 -8.28
N CYS A 7 -4.51 -27.94 -8.75
CA CYS A 7 -5.82 -27.41 -8.33
C CYS A 7 -6.13 -27.43 -6.82
N GLN A 8 -5.84 -26.32 -6.15
CA GLN A 8 -6.36 -26.04 -4.81
C GLN A 8 -7.88 -25.78 -4.92
N THR A 9 -8.71 -26.82 -4.76
CA THR A 9 -10.19 -26.76 -4.89
C THR A 9 -10.88 -26.03 -3.74
N LYS A 10 -10.13 -25.53 -2.77
CA LYS A 10 -10.66 -24.85 -1.58
C LYS A 10 -10.20 -23.40 -1.59
N VAL A 11 -11.17 -22.49 -1.73
CA VAL A 11 -10.95 -21.06 -1.52
C VAL A 11 -10.32 -20.88 -0.13
N PRO A 12 -9.14 -20.23 -0.01
CA PRO A 12 -8.54 -19.98 1.29
C PRO A 12 -9.48 -19.16 2.19
N ILE A 13 -9.52 -19.50 3.48
CA ILE A 13 -10.31 -18.73 4.45
C ILE A 13 -9.55 -17.44 4.79
N PHE A 14 -10.20 -16.29 4.61
CA PHE A 14 -9.63 -15.00 4.96
C PHE A 14 -9.44 -14.87 6.48
N ASN A 15 -8.23 -14.51 6.90
CA ASN A 15 -7.90 -14.31 8.31
C ASN A 15 -8.08 -12.83 8.70
N LYS A 16 -9.20 -12.53 9.37
CA LYS A 16 -9.58 -11.16 9.74
C LYS A 16 -8.64 -10.54 10.79
N GLU A 17 -8.11 -11.34 11.71
CA GLU A 17 -7.20 -10.88 12.75
C GLU A 17 -5.87 -10.43 12.13
N LYS A 18 -5.34 -11.21 11.18
CA LYS A 18 -4.14 -10.85 10.42
C LYS A 18 -4.37 -9.58 9.60
N ALA A 19 -5.51 -9.48 8.90
CA ALA A 19 -5.87 -8.27 8.16
C ALA A 19 -5.94 -7.03 9.04
N PHE A 20 -6.57 -7.13 10.22
CA PHE A 20 -6.63 -6.04 11.18
C PHE A 20 -5.24 -5.67 11.74
N SER A 21 -4.36 -6.65 11.98
CA SER A 21 -2.99 -6.38 12.40
C SER A 21 -2.19 -5.59 11.35
N HIS A 22 -2.41 -5.86 10.06
CA HIS A 22 -1.80 -5.08 8.97
C HIS A 22 -2.32 -3.64 8.95
N LEU A 23 -3.58 -3.41 9.29
CA LEU A 23 -4.16 -2.07 9.42
C LEU A 23 -3.52 -1.31 10.60
N VAL A 24 -3.42 -1.95 11.77
CA VAL A 24 -2.81 -1.36 12.97
C VAL A 24 -1.36 -0.98 12.71
N ALA A 25 -0.56 -1.87 12.11
CA ALA A 25 0.83 -1.57 11.76
C ALA A 25 0.96 -0.33 10.87
N GLN A 26 0.07 -0.17 9.88
CA GLN A 26 0.05 1.03 9.02
C GLN A 26 -0.30 2.31 9.80
N CYS A 27 -1.20 2.23 10.78
CA CYS A 27 -1.56 3.34 11.65
C CYS A 27 -0.41 3.73 12.61
N ASP A 28 0.33 2.75 13.11
CA ASP A 28 1.44 2.95 14.05
C ASP A 28 2.63 3.70 13.41
N PHE A 29 2.73 3.73 12.08
CA PHE A 29 3.70 4.58 11.38
C PHE A 29 3.37 6.07 11.46
N GLY A 30 2.17 6.43 11.94
CA GLY A 30 1.59 7.76 11.85
C GLY A 30 0.97 8.02 10.47
N PRO A 31 0.58 9.27 10.19
CA PRO A 31 0.07 9.66 8.88
C PRO A 31 1.07 9.34 7.76
N ARG A 32 0.56 8.88 6.63
CA ARG A 32 1.32 8.45 5.45
C ARG A 32 1.10 9.42 4.29
N ASN A 33 0.98 10.71 4.60
CA ASN A 33 0.85 11.72 3.56
C ASN A 33 2.12 11.78 2.70
N PRO A 34 2.02 12.21 1.44
CA PRO A 34 3.17 12.31 0.54
C PRO A 34 4.36 13.01 1.21
N GLY A 35 5.54 12.40 1.13
CA GLY A 35 6.80 12.91 1.69
C GLY A 35 7.02 12.70 3.20
N SER A 36 6.04 12.19 3.95
CA SER A 36 6.17 11.98 5.41
C SER A 36 7.04 10.77 5.80
N ASP A 37 7.54 10.77 7.04
CA ASP A 37 8.21 9.60 7.63
C ASP A 37 7.30 8.37 7.67
N GLY A 38 6.00 8.56 7.95
CA GLY A 38 5.03 7.48 7.95
C GLY A 38 4.86 6.85 6.56
N HIS A 39 4.89 7.66 5.51
CA HIS A 39 4.87 7.19 4.12
C HIS A 39 6.12 6.35 3.77
N ILE A 40 7.32 6.78 4.22
CA ILE A 40 8.57 6.02 4.00
C ILE A 40 8.53 4.68 4.74
N LYS A 41 8.10 4.67 6.01
CA LYS A 41 7.97 3.45 6.82
C LYS A 41 6.95 2.48 6.22
N ALA A 42 5.79 2.98 5.79
CA ALA A 42 4.77 2.17 5.16
C ALA A 42 5.24 1.53 3.84
N LEU A 43 5.98 2.28 3.00
CA LEU A 43 6.59 1.72 1.79
C LEU A 43 7.51 0.53 2.11
N GLY A 44 8.41 0.69 3.10
CA GLY A 44 9.29 -0.39 3.56
C GLY A 44 8.50 -1.61 4.05
N TYR A 45 7.48 -1.38 4.86
CA TYR A 45 6.61 -2.42 5.39
C TYR A 45 5.90 -3.23 4.29
N PHE A 46 5.34 -2.57 3.27
CA PHE A 46 4.67 -3.25 2.18
C PHE A 46 5.66 -4.10 1.36
N LEU A 47 6.86 -3.57 1.07
CA LEU A 47 7.88 -4.34 0.35
C LEU A 47 8.33 -5.56 1.15
N GLU A 48 8.58 -5.40 2.45
CA GLU A 48 8.95 -6.50 3.34
C GLU A 48 7.83 -7.56 3.45
N THR A 49 6.58 -7.12 3.55
CA THR A 49 5.42 -8.01 3.67
C THR A 49 5.13 -8.76 2.37
N LEU A 50 5.18 -8.08 1.21
CA LEU A 50 4.76 -8.64 -0.07
C LEU A 50 5.84 -9.46 -0.77
N THR A 51 7.12 -9.11 -0.60
CA THR A 51 8.25 -9.80 -1.27
C THR A 51 8.27 -11.31 -1.05
N PRO A 52 8.08 -11.85 0.18
CA PRO A 52 8.05 -13.30 0.38
C PRO A 52 6.72 -13.95 -0.05
N LEU A 53 5.69 -13.17 -0.39
CA LEU A 53 4.36 -13.68 -0.72
C LEU A 53 4.11 -13.76 -2.22
N ALA A 54 4.62 -12.81 -3.00
CA ALA A 54 4.38 -12.70 -4.44
C ALA A 54 5.55 -13.22 -5.27
N ASP A 55 5.29 -13.66 -6.50
CA ASP A 55 6.35 -14.10 -7.43
C ASP A 55 7.28 -12.96 -7.84
N THR A 56 6.76 -11.72 -7.88
CA THR A 56 7.55 -10.53 -8.14
C THR A 56 6.95 -9.32 -7.44
N VAL A 57 7.79 -8.52 -6.80
CA VAL A 57 7.42 -7.22 -6.22
C VAL A 57 8.33 -6.15 -6.79
N PHE A 58 7.75 -5.05 -7.25
CA PHE A 58 8.50 -3.89 -7.73
C PHE A 58 7.74 -2.59 -7.47
N THR A 59 8.48 -1.49 -7.41
CA THR A 59 7.93 -0.15 -7.28
C THR A 59 7.90 0.54 -8.63
N GLN A 60 6.80 1.24 -8.93
CA GLN A 60 6.76 2.24 -9.99
C GLN A 60 6.84 3.63 -9.33
N SER A 61 8.02 4.24 -9.39
CA SER A 61 8.25 5.58 -8.82
C SER A 61 7.76 6.70 -9.75
N TYR A 62 7.20 7.75 -9.17
CA TYR A 62 6.82 8.98 -9.87
C TYR A 62 7.01 10.20 -8.97
N ILE A 63 6.92 11.39 -9.54
CA ILE A 63 6.94 12.66 -8.79
C ILE A 63 5.53 13.24 -8.79
N GLU A 64 5.01 13.51 -7.60
CA GLU A 64 3.74 14.22 -7.40
C GLU A 64 4.04 15.69 -7.07
N ILE A 65 3.21 16.62 -7.56
CA ILE A 65 3.31 18.04 -7.21
C ILE A 65 2.17 18.36 -6.25
N MET A 66 2.52 18.61 -5.00
CA MET A 66 1.55 18.87 -3.94
C MET A 66 0.71 20.12 -4.26
N PRO A 67 -0.63 20.02 -4.34
CA PRO A 67 -1.46 21.07 -4.93
C PRO A 67 -1.42 22.39 -4.13
N ARG A 68 -1.23 22.34 -2.80
CA ARG A 68 -1.17 23.56 -1.96
C ARG A 68 0.22 24.15 -1.80
N THR A 69 1.25 23.31 -1.69
CA THR A 69 2.62 23.76 -1.39
C THR A 69 3.49 23.87 -2.62
N GLN A 70 3.07 23.29 -3.76
CA GLN A 70 3.86 23.13 -4.98
C GLN A 70 5.15 22.32 -4.77
N GLU A 71 5.25 21.63 -3.64
CA GLU A 71 6.37 20.75 -3.33
C GLU A 71 6.35 19.53 -4.26
N LYS A 72 7.53 19.12 -4.73
CA LYS A 72 7.72 17.90 -5.50
C LYS A 72 8.07 16.77 -4.55
N VAL A 73 7.21 15.76 -4.47
CA VAL A 73 7.38 14.61 -3.59
C VAL A 73 7.54 13.33 -4.40
N LYS A 74 8.48 12.48 -4.01
CA LYS A 74 8.68 11.18 -4.64
C LYS A 74 7.66 10.18 -4.10
N MET A 75 6.84 9.64 -4.99
CA MET A 75 5.79 8.67 -4.70
C MET A 75 6.11 7.31 -5.34
N ASN A 76 5.45 6.26 -4.83
CA ASN A 76 5.61 4.91 -5.36
C ASN A 76 4.27 4.18 -5.41
N ASN A 77 3.94 3.64 -6.58
CA ASN A 77 3.03 2.51 -6.64
C ASN A 77 3.80 1.24 -6.30
N ILE A 78 3.19 0.32 -5.55
CA ILE A 78 3.78 -0.96 -5.17
C ILE A 78 3.00 -2.05 -5.91
N ILE A 79 3.70 -2.83 -6.73
CA ILE A 79 3.07 -3.84 -7.58
C ILE A 79 3.61 -5.20 -7.15
N ALA A 80 2.72 -6.01 -6.58
CA ALA A 80 2.96 -7.41 -6.28
C ALA A 80 2.22 -8.26 -7.31
N ARG A 81 2.97 -9.06 -8.08
CA ARG A 81 2.45 -9.88 -9.18
C ARG A 81 2.56 -11.36 -8.83
N PHE A 82 1.49 -12.08 -9.14
CA PHE A 82 1.37 -13.52 -8.96
C PHE A 82 1.10 -14.16 -10.32
N ASN A 83 1.69 -15.32 -10.57
CA ASN A 83 1.60 -16.08 -11.81
C ASN A 83 1.80 -15.18 -13.07
N PRO A 84 2.98 -14.57 -13.25
CA PRO A 84 3.20 -13.56 -14.28
C PRO A 84 3.07 -14.10 -15.72
N SER A 85 3.12 -15.41 -15.93
CA SER A 85 2.93 -16.01 -17.25
C SER A 85 1.46 -16.26 -17.64
N ALA A 86 0.50 -16.06 -16.73
CA ALA A 86 -0.91 -16.27 -17.04
C ALA A 86 -1.44 -15.23 -18.04
N VAL A 87 -2.18 -15.71 -19.04
CA VAL A 87 -2.80 -14.89 -20.10
C VAL A 87 -3.90 -13.99 -19.53
N GLU A 88 -4.64 -14.49 -18.55
CA GLU A 88 -5.68 -13.74 -17.83
C GLU A 88 -5.15 -13.35 -16.44
N GLN A 89 -5.38 -12.09 -16.06
CA GLN A 89 -4.91 -11.51 -14.80
C GLN A 89 -6.07 -10.77 -14.13
N ILE A 90 -6.12 -10.81 -12.80
CA ILE A 90 -7.07 -10.03 -11.99
C ILE A 90 -6.27 -8.94 -11.27
N MET A 91 -6.75 -7.70 -11.34
CA MET A 91 -6.17 -6.59 -10.60
C MET A 91 -6.96 -6.30 -9.34
N ILE A 92 -6.27 -6.31 -8.20
CA ILE A 92 -6.80 -5.86 -6.91
C ILE A 92 -5.94 -4.67 -6.47
N SER A 93 -6.56 -3.54 -6.18
CA SER A 93 -5.84 -2.30 -5.83
C SER A 93 -6.49 -1.57 -4.66
N ALA A 94 -5.65 -0.84 -3.94
CA ALA A 94 -6.03 0.09 -2.89
C ALA A 94 -5.03 1.26 -2.88
N HIS A 95 -5.48 2.44 -2.48
CA HIS A 95 -4.55 3.52 -2.12
C HIS A 95 -4.00 3.25 -0.71
N TRP A 96 -2.81 3.76 -0.40
CA TRP A 96 -2.13 3.49 0.87
C TRP A 96 -1.62 4.75 1.58
N ASP A 97 -1.50 5.85 0.85
CA ASP A 97 -1.21 7.17 1.39
C ASP A 97 -2.40 7.73 2.17
N THR A 98 -2.10 8.61 3.13
CA THR A 98 -3.12 9.38 3.85
C THR A 98 -3.18 10.80 3.32
N ARG A 99 -4.25 11.50 3.64
CA ARG A 99 -4.42 12.85 3.13
C ARG A 99 -3.51 13.81 3.90
N PRO A 100 -2.81 14.74 3.25
CA PRO A 100 -1.99 15.75 3.93
C PRO A 100 -2.79 16.80 4.69
N TRP A 101 -4.11 16.92 4.44
CA TRP A 101 -4.95 18.00 4.99
C TRP A 101 -6.35 17.53 5.39
N GLY A 102 -6.77 17.88 6.60
CA GLY A 102 -8.14 17.73 7.11
C GLY A 102 -9.06 18.90 6.72
N ASP A 103 -9.43 19.01 5.45
CA ASP A 103 -10.22 20.15 4.93
C ASP A 103 -11.73 20.10 5.23
N ARG A 104 -12.24 19.01 5.79
CA ARG A 104 -13.66 18.83 6.15
C ARG A 104 -13.99 19.20 7.61
N GLY A 105 -13.00 19.58 8.41
CA GLY A 105 -13.19 19.95 9.81
C GLY A 105 -13.67 21.40 10.02
N ALA A 106 -14.59 21.60 10.96
CA ALA A 106 -15.06 22.93 11.39
C ALA A 106 -13.99 23.72 12.17
N SER A 107 -12.98 23.05 12.73
CA SER A 107 -11.88 23.70 13.44
C SER A 107 -10.81 24.21 12.46
N ILE A 108 -10.43 25.47 12.63
CA ILE A 108 -9.37 26.13 11.83
C ILE A 108 -8.02 25.40 12.03
N MET A 109 -7.80 24.80 13.20
CA MET A 109 -6.56 24.10 13.57
C MET A 109 -6.35 22.76 12.83
N GLY A 110 -7.39 22.11 12.29
CA GLY A 110 -7.30 20.81 11.63
C GLY A 110 -6.98 20.86 10.12
N LYS A 111 -7.09 22.04 9.50
CA LYS A 111 -7.02 22.19 8.03
C LYS A 111 -5.65 21.93 7.41
N ASN A 112 -4.60 22.00 8.22
CA ASN A 112 -3.21 21.78 7.82
C ASN A 112 -2.61 20.50 8.44
N GLN A 113 -3.42 19.70 9.14
CA GLN A 113 -2.99 18.42 9.70
C GLN A 113 -3.35 17.27 8.76
N PRO A 114 -2.50 16.25 8.65
CA PRO A 114 -2.82 15.07 7.87
C PRO A 114 -3.91 14.23 8.56
N ILE A 115 -4.72 13.55 7.75
CA ILE A 115 -5.82 12.66 8.17
C ILE A 115 -5.77 11.33 7.43
#